data_AF-A0A3N1GD75-F1
#
_entry.id   AF-A0A3N1GD75-F1
#
_cell.length_a   1.000
_cell.length_b   1.000
_cell.length_c   1.000
_cell.angle_alpha   90.00
_cell.angle_beta   90.00
_cell.angle_gamma   90.00
#
_symmetry.space_group_name_H-M   'P 1'
#
loop_
_entity.id
_entity.type
_entity.pdbx_description
1 polymer ?
#
loop_
_entity_poly.entity_id
_entity_poly.type
_entity_poly.pdbx_seq_one_letter_code
_entity_poly.pdbx_strand_id
1 'polypeptide(L)' 'MTTETRPGWHQIEVSQDSYDVLARTAKTRGTDINGVLRYLLELSPVPTTPAETDDED' A
#
# COMPACT_ATOMS: atom_id res chain seq x y z
N MET A 1 10.29 11.91 -16.07
CA MET A 1 9.82 12.71 -14.91
C MET A 1 9.67 11.78 -13.73
N THR A 2 10.63 11.77 -12.80
CA THR A 2 10.50 10.99 -11.55
C THR A 2 9.57 11.76 -10.62
N THR A 3 8.37 11.24 -10.37
CA THR A 3 7.48 11.76 -9.33
C THR A 3 8.16 11.57 -7.98
N GLU A 4 8.69 12.65 -7.41
CA GLU A 4 9.25 12.65 -6.07
C GLU A 4 8.10 12.44 -5.07
N THR A 5 7.98 11.23 -4.53
CA THR A 5 6.93 10.87 -3.57
C THR A 5 7.15 11.64 -2.28
N ARG A 6 6.37 12.71 -2.06
CA ARG A 6 6.43 13.48 -0.82
C ARG A 6 5.65 12.77 0.29
N PRO A 7 6.19 12.67 1.52
CA PRO A 7 5.44 12.15 2.66
C PRO A 7 4.25 13.07 2.94
N GLY A 8 3.09 12.48 3.22
CA GLY A 8 1.86 13.24 3.45
C GLY A 8 0.62 12.37 3.36
N TRP A 9 -0.54 13.02 3.44
CA TRP A 9 -1.82 12.38 3.21
C TRP A 9 -2.06 12.18 1.72
N HIS A 10 -2.41 10.96 1.35
CA HIS A 10 -2.70 10.57 -0.02
C HIS A 10 -4.07 9.91 -0.08
N GLN A 11 -4.84 10.23 -1.10
CA GLN A 11 -6.08 9.51 -1.41
C GLN A 11 -5.75 8.41 -2.41
N ILE A 12 -6.20 7.20 -2.10
CA ILE A 12 -6.07 6.05 -2.99
C ILE A 12 -7.44 5.44 -3.22
N GLU A 13 -7.67 4.97 -4.45
CA GLU A 13 -8.87 4.22 -4.78
C GLU A 13 -8.57 2.73 -4.67
N VAL A 14 -9.49 1.99 -4.06
CA VAL A 14 -9.42 0.53 -3.90
C VAL A 14 -10.78 -0.06 -4.23
N SER A 15 -10.80 -1.35 -4.60
CA SER A 15 -12.07 -2.04 -4.78
C SER A 15 -12.86 -2.09 -3.46
N GLN A 16 -14.19 -2.12 -3.58
CA GLN A 16 -15.08 -2.19 -2.42
C GLN A 16 -14.80 -3.42 -1.54
N ASP A 17 -14.57 -4.58 -2.16
CA ASP A 17 -14.23 -5.81 -1.43
C ASP A 17 -12.94 -5.65 -0.61
N SER A 18 -11.93 -4.99 -1.19
CA SER A 18 -10.66 -4.73 -0.49
C SER A 18 -10.88 -3.78 0.69
N TYR A 19 -11.68 -2.73 0.49
CA TYR A 19 -12.04 -1.81 1.55
C TYR A 19 -12.75 -2.52 2.71
N ASP A 20 -13.71 -3.40 2.41
CA ASP A 20 -14.46 -4.14 3.43
C ASP A 20 -13.56 -5.05 4.27
N VAL A 21 -12.60 -5.73 3.64
CA VAL A 21 -11.59 -6.54 4.34
C VAL A 21 -10.71 -5.68 5.23
N LEU A 22 -10.23 -4.53 4.73
CA LEU A 22 -9.41 -3.59 5.51
C LEU A 22 -10.19 -3.04 6.71
N ALA A 23 -11.45 -2.63 6.51
CA ALA A 23 -12.31 -2.10 7.56
C ALA A 23 -12.62 -3.14 8.64
N ARG A 24 -12.91 -4.39 8.26
CA ARG A 24 -13.11 -5.49 9.21
C ARG A 24 -11.84 -5.78 10.00
N THR A 25 -10.68 -5.74 9.35
CA THR A 25 -9.39 -5.97 9.98
C THR A 25 -9.06 -4.86 10.98
N ALA A 26 -9.28 -3.60 10.59
CA ALA A 26 -9.12 -2.42 11.44
C ALA A 26 -9.95 -2.55 12.74
N LYS A 27 -11.24 -2.87 12.61
CA LYS A 27 -12.13 -3.12 13.75
C LYS A 27 -11.65 -4.26 14.66
N THR A 28 -11.19 -5.36 14.06
CA THR A 28 -10.73 -6.55 14.80
C THR A 28 -9.44 -6.28 15.57
N ARG A 29 -8.54 -5.47 14.99
CA ARG A 29 -7.24 -5.13 15.57
C ARG A 29 -7.28 -3.89 16.48
N GLY A 30 -8.41 -3.19 16.54
CA GLY A 30 -8.54 -1.95 17.31
C GLY A 30 -7.70 -0.80 16.75
N THR A 31 -7.55 -0.72 15.43
CA THR A 31 -6.80 0.33 14.72
C THR A 31 -7.64 0.94 13.59
N ASP A 32 -7.14 1.98 12.92
CA ASP A 32 -7.71 2.52 11.69
C ASP A 32 -7.16 1.81 10.42
N ILE A 33 -7.72 2.15 9.25
CA ILE A 33 -7.30 1.58 7.96
C ILE A 33 -5.82 1.87 7.69
N ASN A 34 -5.31 3.07 8.03
CA ASN A 34 -3.90 3.40 7.84
C ASN A 34 -2.98 2.51 8.70
N GLY A 35 -3.38 2.19 9.93
CA GLY A 35 -2.66 1.25 10.78
C GLY A 35 -2.66 -0.17 10.21
N VAL A 36 -3.76 -0.63 9.60
CA VAL A 36 -3.79 -1.91 8.87
C VAL A 36 -2.84 -1.88 7.67
N LEU A 37 -2.90 -0.82 6.85
CA LEU A 37 -2.03 -0.66 5.69
C LEU A 37 -0.56 -0.64 6.09
N ARG A 38 -0.21 0.09 7.16
CA ARG A 38 1.15 0.12 7.71
C ARG A 38 1.59 -1.29 8.13
N TYR A 39 0.77 -2.00 8.88
CA TYR A 39 1.07 -3.37 9.30
C TYR A 39 1.29 -4.31 8.09
N LEU A 40 0.46 -4.20 7.06
CA LEU A 40 0.61 -5.01 5.84
C LEU A 40 1.89 -4.67 5.08
N LEU A 41 2.23 -3.39 4.94
CA LEU A 41 3.43 -2.93 4.25
C LEU A 41 4.71 -3.28 5.03
N GLU A 42 4.68 -3.21 6.37
CA GLU A 42 5.81 -3.56 7.23
C GLU A 42 6.04 -5.07 7.34
N LEU A 43 4.97 -5.86 7.25
CA LEU A 43 5.05 -7.33 7.27
C LEU A 43 5.23 -7.98 5.91
N SER A 44 5.10 -7.22 4.84
CA SER A 44 5.44 -7.67 3.50
C SER A 44 6.94 -7.48 3.30
N PRO A 45 7.79 -8.52 3.42
CA PRO A 45 9.08 -8.53 2.74
C PRO A 45 8.77 -8.67 1.24
N VAL A 46 8.22 -7.63 0.61
CA VAL A 46 8.15 -7.61 -0.84
C VAL A 46 9.61 -7.48 -1.30
N PRO A 47 10.17 -8.48 -2.01
CA PRO A 47 11.43 -8.28 -2.67
C PRO A 47 11.25 -7.09 -3.60
N THR A 48 12.05 -6.05 -3.40
CA THR A 48 12.13 -4.94 -4.32
C THR A 48 12.63 -5.53 -5.65
N THR A 49 11.73 -5.96 -6.53
CA THR A 49 12.08 -6.23 -7.92
C THR A 49 12.57 -4.89 -8.46
N PRO A 50 13.87 -4.74 -8.81
CA PRO A 50 14.32 -3.55 -9.49
C PRO A 50 13.50 -3.44 -10.76
N ALA A 51 12.98 -2.26 -11.07
CA ALA A 51 12.32 -2.03 -12.35
C ALA A 51 13.28 -2.47 -13.45
N GLU A 52 12.90 -3.52 -14.19
CA GLU A 52 13.64 -3.99 -15.36
C GLU A 52 13.65 -2.82 -16.35
N THR A 53 14.81 -2.23 -16.52
CA THR A 53 15.08 -1.26 -17.59
C THR A 53 15.45 -2.15 -18.77
N ASP A 54 14.45 -2.56 -19.55
CA ASP A 54 14.68 -3.18 -20.85
C ASP A 54 14.58 -2.05 -21.88
N ASP A 55 15.75 -1.46 -22.16
CA ASP A 55 16.02 -0.64 -23.33
C ASP A 55 15.76 -1.53 -24.57
N GLU A 56 14.79 -1.15 -25.39
CA GLU A 56 14.60 -1.69 -26.74
C GLU A 56 15.83 -1.35 -27.61
N ASP A 57 16.56 -2.39 -28.06
CA ASP A 57 17.44 -2.37 -29.23
C ASP A 57 16.94 -3.36 -30.29
#